data_AF-A0A6A0QRR4-F1
#
_entry.id   AF-A0A6A0QRR4-F1
#
_cell.length_a   1.000
_cell.length_b   1.000
_cell.length_c   1.000
_cell.angle_alpha   90.00
_cell.angle_beta   90.00
_cell.angle_gamma   90.00
#
_symmetry.space_group_name_H-M   'P 1'
#
loop_
_entity.id
_entity.type
_entity.pdbx_description
1 polymer ?
#
loop_
_entity_poly.entity_id
_entity_poly.type
_entity_poly.pdbx_seq_one_letter_code
_entity_poly.pdbx_strand_id
1 'polypeptide(L)'
;MTHSVTLPETPEFAPEPPPRGPKVWLRTNLFSTPASTVLSVVFILIGLGAIRGMLGYIFSAARRWDAVTYNVRLLMVRAYPEEQLTRVWLSVAVVAMLVAATFAIYRIAGRTSPRKVGNAVSALGGLLALAGLLGPWGLTFSPLGIESTGTFLIVFGVGIAISIGGQ
;
A
#
# COMPACT_ATOMS: atom_id res chain seq x y z
N MET A 1 -70.08 -19.80 -11.08
CA MET A 1 -69.37 -18.54 -11.41
C MET A 1 -68.52 -18.17 -10.21
N THR A 2 -67.22 -18.45 -10.24
CA THR A 2 -66.27 -18.11 -9.17
C THR A 2 -65.58 -16.81 -9.55
N HIS A 3 -65.85 -15.74 -8.79
CA HIS A 3 -65.21 -14.44 -8.96
C HIS A 3 -63.75 -14.54 -8.48
N SER A 4 -62.78 -14.45 -9.38
CA SER A 4 -61.37 -14.30 -9.05
C SER A 4 -61.15 -12.88 -8.53
N VAL A 5 -60.94 -12.74 -7.21
CA VAL A 5 -60.58 -11.48 -6.58
C VAL A 5 -59.15 -11.12 -7.02
N THR A 6 -59.02 -10.17 -7.94
CA THR A 6 -57.73 -9.56 -8.28
C THR A 6 -57.35 -8.59 -7.17
N LEU A 7 -56.35 -8.94 -6.36
CA LEU A 7 -55.77 -8.02 -5.38
C LEU A 7 -55.14 -6.83 -6.14
N PRO A 8 -55.27 -5.59 -5.64
CA PRO A 8 -54.63 -4.44 -6.28
C PRO A 8 -53.11 -4.65 -6.31
N GLU A 9 -52.50 -4.45 -7.47
CA GLU A 9 -51.04 -4.54 -7.63
C GLU A 9 -50.39 -3.45 -6.77
N THR A 10 -49.82 -3.84 -5.63
CA THR A 10 -48.95 -2.96 -4.86
C THR A 10 -47.72 -2.64 -5.70
N PRO A 11 -47.41 -1.36 -5.96
CA PRO A 11 -46.21 -1.00 -6.73
C PRO A 11 -44.99 -1.58 -6.03
N GLU A 12 -44.35 -2.57 -6.67
CA GLU A 12 -43.14 -3.20 -6.16
C GLU A 12 -41.98 -2.22 -6.34
N PHE A 13 -41.68 -1.47 -5.27
CA PHE A 13 -40.51 -0.60 -5.25
C PHE A 13 -39.25 -1.46 -5.28
N ALA A 14 -38.32 -1.12 -6.16
CA ALA A 14 -37.00 -1.75 -6.19
C ALA A 14 -36.37 -1.70 -4.78
N PRO A 15 -35.83 -2.81 -4.26
CA PRO A 15 -35.19 -2.84 -2.95
C PRO A 15 -34.13 -1.74 -2.86
N GLU A 16 -34.14 -0.99 -1.76
CA GLU A 16 -33.14 0.04 -1.52
C GLU A 16 -31.73 -0.59 -1.59
N PRO A 17 -30.79 0.00 -2.36
CA PRO A 17 -29.46 -0.58 -2.48
C PRO A 17 -28.80 -0.60 -1.10
N PRO A 18 -28.17 -1.72 -0.70
CA PRO A 18 -27.57 -1.82 0.63
C PRO A 18 -26.55 -0.71 0.83
N PRO A 19 -26.41 -0.18 2.07
CA PRO A 19 -25.48 0.91 2.36
C PRO A 19 -24.06 0.50 1.97
N ARG A 20 -23.44 1.29 1.09
CA ARG A 20 -22.11 1.04 0.52
C ARG A 20 -21.07 1.94 1.18
N GLY A 21 -20.03 1.35 1.75
CA GLY A 21 -18.88 2.08 2.30
C GLY A 21 -17.92 1.18 3.07
N PRO A 22 -16.64 1.56 3.20
CA PRO A 22 -15.61 0.71 3.83
C PRO A 22 -15.94 0.38 5.29
N LYS A 23 -16.50 1.33 6.06
CA LYS A 23 -16.95 1.08 7.44
C LYS A 23 -18.07 0.04 7.53
N VAL A 24 -19.06 0.15 6.62
CA VAL A 24 -20.19 -0.79 6.55
C VAL A 24 -19.67 -2.17 6.15
N TRP A 25 -18.77 -2.24 5.17
CA TRP A 25 -18.13 -3.48 4.76
C TRP A 25 -17.35 -4.14 5.90
N LEU A 26 -16.52 -3.39 6.65
CA LEU A 26 -15.78 -3.96 7.78
C LEU A 26 -16.72 -4.53 8.84
N ARG A 27 -17.80 -3.80 9.18
CA ARG A 27 -18.78 -4.27 10.15
C ARG A 27 -19.47 -5.55 9.68
N THR A 28 -19.87 -5.60 8.42
CA THR A 28 -20.61 -6.75 7.88
C THR A 28 -19.72 -7.97 7.64
N ASN A 29 -18.42 -7.79 7.33
CA ASN A 29 -17.53 -8.90 6.98
C ASN A 29 -16.64 -9.38 8.14
N LEU A 30 -16.06 -8.47 8.91
CA LEU A 30 -15.13 -8.84 10.00
C LEU A 30 -15.84 -8.86 11.36
N PHE A 31 -16.71 -7.89 11.62
CA PHE A 31 -17.31 -7.67 12.95
C PHE A 31 -18.81 -8.01 13.01
N SER A 32 -19.25 -8.99 12.22
CA SER A 32 -20.68 -9.36 12.14
C SER A 32 -21.19 -10.05 13.40
N THR A 33 -20.32 -10.76 14.14
CA THR A 33 -20.64 -11.42 15.39
C THR A 33 -19.58 -11.12 16.47
N PRO A 34 -19.89 -11.31 17.76
CA PRO A 34 -18.88 -11.17 18.82
C PRO A 34 -17.70 -12.13 18.65
N ALA A 35 -17.97 -13.37 18.22
CA ALA A 35 -16.93 -14.37 17.95
C ALA A 35 -16.04 -13.95 16.78
N SER A 36 -16.62 -13.48 15.66
CA SER A 36 -15.84 -12.99 14.52
C SER A 36 -15.04 -11.73 14.87
N THR A 37 -15.55 -10.91 15.79
CA THR A 37 -14.86 -9.73 16.31
C THR A 37 -13.61 -10.11 17.08
N VAL A 38 -13.73 -11.03 18.04
CA VAL A 38 -12.57 -11.53 18.81
C VAL A 38 -11.56 -12.15 17.86
N LEU A 39 -12.01 -13.02 16.93
CA LEU A 39 -11.12 -13.68 15.98
C LEU A 39 -10.39 -12.68 15.08
N SER A 40 -11.10 -11.68 14.57
CA SER A 40 -10.52 -10.61 13.74
C SER A 40 -9.46 -9.82 14.50
N VAL A 41 -9.73 -9.45 15.76
CA VAL A 41 -8.75 -8.74 16.62
C VAL A 41 -7.51 -9.61 16.85
N VAL A 42 -7.69 -10.89 17.18
CA VAL A 42 -6.57 -11.82 17.38
C VAL A 42 -5.71 -11.94 16.12
N PHE A 43 -6.31 -12.14 14.94
CA PHE A 43 -5.55 -12.22 13.69
C PHE A 43 -4.87 -10.91 13.31
N ILE A 44 -5.49 -9.76 13.58
CA ILE A 44 -4.84 -8.46 13.39
C ILE A 44 -3.60 -8.36 14.27
N LEU A 45 -3.68 -8.73 15.54
CA LEU A 45 -2.54 -8.70 16.47
C LEU A 45 -1.43 -9.67 16.03
N ILE A 46 -1.79 -10.90 15.63
CA ILE A 46 -0.83 -11.88 15.09
C ILE A 46 -0.17 -11.33 13.82
N GLY A 47 -0.96 -10.78 12.89
CA GLY A 47 -0.46 -10.21 11.65
C GLY A 47 0.50 -9.05 11.89
N LEU A 48 0.16 -8.14 12.81
CA LEU A 48 1.04 -7.04 13.21
C LEU A 48 2.34 -7.55 13.85
N GLY A 49 2.26 -8.55 14.73
CA GLY A 49 3.43 -9.20 15.33
C GLY A 49 4.33 -9.85 14.27
N ALA A 50 3.74 -10.57 13.31
CA ALA A 50 4.45 -11.20 12.22
C ALA A 50 5.12 -10.18 11.29
N ILE A 51 4.42 -9.11 10.90
CA ILE A 51 4.98 -8.01 10.10
C ILE A 51 6.13 -7.35 10.85
N ARG A 52 5.97 -7.05 12.14
CA ARG A 52 7.02 -6.44 12.96
C ARG A 52 8.23 -7.36 13.11
N GLY A 53 8.01 -8.65 13.34
CA GLY A 53 9.08 -9.65 13.39
C GLY A 53 9.81 -9.78 12.06
N MET A 54 9.08 -9.81 10.94
CA MET A 54 9.64 -9.86 9.60
C MET A 54 10.48 -8.62 9.28
N LEU A 55 9.96 -7.42 9.54
CA LEU A 55 10.70 -6.17 9.36
C LEU A 55 11.93 -6.13 10.27
N GLY A 56 11.79 -6.58 11.52
CA GLY A 56 12.90 -6.73 12.46
C GLY A 56 13.99 -7.66 11.94
N TYR A 57 13.60 -8.79 11.35
CA TYR A 57 14.53 -9.74 10.73
C TYR A 57 15.23 -9.16 9.49
N ILE A 58 14.48 -8.53 8.58
CA ILE A 58 15.01 -7.92 7.36
C ILE A 58 16.01 -6.81 7.70
N PHE A 59 15.68 -5.94 8.66
CA PHE A 59 16.53 -4.79 9.00
C PHE A 59 17.49 -5.05 10.16
N SER A 60 17.64 -6.30 10.62
CA SER A 60 18.54 -6.63 11.72
C SER A 60 20.00 -6.36 11.35
N ALA A 61 20.71 -5.60 12.19
CA ALA A 61 22.16 -5.38 12.04
C ALA A 61 22.98 -6.67 12.19
N ALA A 62 22.45 -7.68 12.88
CA ALA A 62 23.09 -8.99 12.97
C ALA A 62 23.03 -9.77 11.65
N ARG A 63 22.19 -9.34 10.70
CA ARG A 63 21.99 -10.03 9.43
C ARG A 63 22.98 -9.53 8.37
N ARG A 64 23.87 -10.43 7.95
CA ARG A 64 24.89 -10.18 6.93
C ARG A 64 24.31 -10.28 5.51
N TRP A 65 23.45 -9.32 5.13
CA TRP A 65 22.90 -9.23 3.77
C TRP A 65 23.97 -9.05 2.70
N ASP A 66 25.16 -8.61 3.09
CA ASP A 66 26.33 -8.49 2.21
C ASP A 66 26.64 -9.81 1.50
N ALA A 67 26.49 -10.96 2.17
CA ALA A 67 26.74 -12.24 1.52
C ALA A 67 25.80 -12.48 0.34
N VAL A 68 24.55 -12.02 0.41
CA VAL A 68 23.59 -12.14 -0.68
C VAL A 68 23.97 -11.19 -1.82
N THR A 69 24.27 -9.93 -1.53
CA THR A 69 24.64 -8.94 -2.56
C THR A 69 25.95 -9.32 -3.25
N TYR A 70 26.96 -9.80 -2.52
CA TYR A 70 28.20 -10.33 -3.08
C TYR A 70 27.95 -11.53 -4.00
N ASN A 71 27.16 -12.51 -3.57
CA ASN A 71 26.88 -13.69 -4.39
C ASN A 71 26.05 -13.36 -5.64
N VAL A 72 25.02 -12.52 -5.51
CA VAL A 72 24.22 -12.08 -6.66
C VAL A 72 25.09 -11.33 -7.66
N ARG A 73 25.99 -10.44 -7.20
CA ARG A 73 26.95 -9.76 -8.06
C ARG A 73 27.88 -10.75 -8.76
N LEU A 74 28.42 -11.72 -8.01
CA LEU A 74 29.32 -12.74 -8.56
C LEU A 74 28.62 -13.58 -9.64
N LEU A 75 27.34 -13.91 -9.45
CA LEU A 75 26.57 -14.70 -10.41
C LEU A 75 26.13 -13.90 -11.64
N MET A 76 25.67 -12.66 -11.45
CA MET A 76 25.10 -11.83 -12.52
C MET A 76 26.18 -11.15 -13.37
N VAL A 77 27.28 -10.75 -12.74
CA VAL A 77 28.22 -9.81 -13.33
C VAL A 77 29.65 -10.38 -13.42
N ARG A 78 29.94 -11.48 -12.68
CA ARG A 78 31.17 -12.30 -12.64
C ARG A 78 32.52 -11.58 -12.46
N ALA A 79 32.84 -10.57 -13.26
CA ALA A 79 34.15 -9.90 -13.29
C ALA A 79 34.10 -8.38 -13.55
N TYR A 80 32.93 -7.73 -13.50
CA TYR A 80 32.87 -6.27 -13.70
C TYR A 80 33.42 -5.51 -12.47
N PRO A 81 34.30 -4.52 -12.67
CA PRO A 81 34.88 -3.72 -11.59
C PRO A 81 33.78 -2.99 -10.79
N GLU A 82 33.94 -2.92 -9.48
CA GLU A 82 32.93 -2.33 -8.59
C GLU A 82 32.75 -0.83 -8.87
N GLU A 83 33.88 -0.18 -9.12
CA GLU A 83 33.99 1.26 -9.34
C GLU A 83 33.22 1.71 -10.59
N GLN A 84 32.97 0.77 -11.52
CA GLN A 84 32.27 1.04 -12.76
C GLN A 84 30.76 0.77 -12.68
N LEU A 85 30.28 0.06 -11.64
CA LEU A 85 28.86 -0.29 -11.51
C LEU A 85 27.96 0.95 -11.41
N THR A 86 28.48 2.08 -10.97
CA THR A 86 27.77 3.37 -10.95
C THR A 86 27.20 3.74 -12.32
N ARG A 87 27.93 3.44 -13.41
CA ARG A 87 27.49 3.73 -14.78
C ARG A 87 26.32 2.84 -15.19
N VAL A 88 26.37 1.56 -14.80
CA VAL A 88 25.30 0.59 -15.04
C VAL A 88 24.03 1.02 -14.30
N TRP A 89 24.16 1.38 -13.02
CA TRP A 89 23.04 1.89 -12.23
C TRP A 89 22.48 3.20 -12.76
N LEU A 90 23.32 4.10 -13.26
CA LEU A 90 22.86 5.32 -13.95
C LEU A 90 22.02 4.97 -15.18
N SER A 91 22.48 4.04 -16.02
CA SER A 91 21.71 3.59 -17.19
C SER A 91 20.38 2.96 -16.78
N VAL A 92 20.36 2.12 -15.74
CA VAL A 92 19.13 1.52 -15.19
C VAL A 92 18.19 2.61 -14.68
N ALA A 93 18.70 3.62 -13.96
CA ALA A 93 17.91 4.74 -13.47
C ALA A 93 17.30 5.57 -14.60
N VAL A 94 18.07 5.84 -15.66
CA VAL A 94 17.56 6.55 -16.86
C VAL A 94 16.47 5.73 -17.54
N VAL A 95 16.67 4.43 -17.75
CA VAL A 95 15.66 3.54 -18.34
C VAL A 95 14.40 3.49 -17.46
N ALA A 96 14.56 3.33 -16.15
CA ALA A 96 13.44 3.31 -15.21
C ALA A 96 12.68 4.63 -15.19
N MET A 97 13.38 5.77 -15.25
CA MET A 97 12.77 7.09 -15.34
C MET A 97 11.98 7.25 -16.65
N LEU A 98 12.55 6.83 -17.78
CA LEU A 98 11.87 6.86 -19.07
C LEU A 98 10.63 5.97 -19.06
N VAL A 99 10.72 4.75 -18.53
CA VAL A 99 9.58 3.85 -18.36
C VAL A 99 8.51 4.49 -17.48
N ALA A 100 8.89 5.06 -16.33
CA ALA A 100 7.97 5.75 -15.44
C ALA A 100 7.30 6.94 -16.14
N ALA A 101 8.06 7.73 -16.91
CA ALA A 101 7.54 8.83 -17.71
C ALA A 101 6.59 8.33 -18.80
N THR A 102 6.93 7.25 -19.50
CA THR A 102 6.06 6.60 -20.48
C THR A 102 4.74 6.17 -19.82
N PHE A 103 4.79 5.43 -18.71
CA PHE A 103 3.58 5.04 -17.98
C PHE A 103 2.77 6.24 -17.48
N ALA A 104 3.44 7.30 -17.01
CA ALA A 104 2.78 8.53 -16.59
C ALA A 104 2.08 9.23 -17.76
N ILE A 105 2.75 9.36 -18.92
CA ILE A 105 2.20 9.94 -20.13
C ILE A 105 1.02 9.10 -20.65
N TYR A 106 1.13 7.76 -20.67
CA TYR A 106 0.03 6.88 -21.09
C TYR A 106 -1.17 6.96 -20.13
N ARG A 107 -0.94 7.12 -18.82
CA ARG A 107 -2.02 7.38 -17.83
C ARG A 107 -2.69 8.74 -18.07
N ILE A 108 -1.91 9.77 -18.41
CA ILE A 108 -2.41 11.12 -18.71
C ILE A 108 -3.16 11.16 -20.05
N ALA A 109 -2.68 10.44 -21.06
CA ALA A 109 -3.33 10.31 -22.37
C ALA A 109 -4.69 9.58 -22.31
N GLY A 110 -4.92 8.80 -21.25
CA GLY A 110 -6.18 8.10 -20.97
C GLY A 110 -6.90 8.62 -19.72
N ARG A 111 -7.32 9.89 -19.69
CA ARG A 111 -8.27 10.49 -18.73
C ARG A 111 -8.18 9.98 -17.27
N THR A 112 -6.99 9.80 -16.69
CA THR A 112 -6.93 9.53 -15.25
C THR A 112 -7.02 10.83 -14.48
N SER A 113 -8.14 11.02 -13.77
CA SER A 113 -8.34 12.12 -12.83
C SER A 113 -7.13 12.24 -11.89
N PRO A 114 -6.55 13.45 -11.72
CA PRO A 114 -5.43 13.71 -10.80
C PRO A 114 -5.65 13.13 -9.38
N ARG A 115 -6.92 13.06 -8.96
CA ARG A 115 -7.37 12.46 -7.70
C ARG A 115 -6.99 10.98 -7.56
N LYS A 116 -7.09 10.19 -8.63
CA LYS A 116 -6.73 8.76 -8.59
C LYS A 116 -5.23 8.55 -8.41
N VAL A 117 -4.42 9.44 -8.99
CA VAL A 117 -2.97 9.42 -8.84
C VAL A 117 -2.58 9.89 -7.43
N GLY A 118 -3.14 11.00 -6.96
CA GLY A 118 -2.93 11.49 -5.59
C GLY A 118 -3.33 10.48 -4.52
N ASN A 119 -4.47 9.80 -4.69
CA ASN A 119 -4.90 8.72 -3.78
C ASN A 119 -3.94 7.52 -3.80
N ALA A 120 -3.40 7.15 -4.97
CA ALA A 120 -2.44 6.04 -5.07
C ALA A 120 -1.09 6.41 -4.41
N VAL A 121 -0.60 7.64 -4.63
CA VAL A 121 0.62 8.15 -4.00
C VAL A 121 0.43 8.24 -2.49
N SER A 122 -0.72 8.71 -2.02
CA SER A 122 -1.06 8.75 -0.60
C SER A 122 -1.18 7.35 0.00
N ALA A 123 -1.78 6.39 -0.71
CA ALA A 123 -1.87 5.01 -0.24
C ALA A 123 -0.48 4.38 -0.09
N LEU A 124 0.41 4.62 -1.06
CA LEU A 124 1.79 4.15 -1.00
C LEU A 124 2.57 4.83 0.13
N GLY A 125 2.47 6.16 0.26
CA GLY A 125 3.09 6.92 1.35
C GLY A 125 2.62 6.46 2.72
N GLY A 126 1.31 6.20 2.87
CA GLY A 126 0.73 5.67 4.10
C GLY A 126 1.20 4.25 4.41
N LEU A 127 1.31 3.37 3.41
CA LEU A 127 1.86 2.03 3.56
C LEU A 127 3.32 2.08 4.02
N LEU A 128 4.12 2.94 3.41
CA LEU A 128 5.53 3.12 3.76
C LEU A 128 5.69 3.71 5.17
N ALA A 129 4.85 4.68 5.54
CA ALA A 129 4.82 5.24 6.89
C ALA A 129 4.46 4.17 7.92
N LEU A 130 3.47 3.33 7.63
CA LEU A 130 3.09 2.20 8.47
C LEU A 130 4.23 1.18 8.61
N ALA A 131 4.92 0.86 7.51
CA ALA A 131 6.09 -0.02 7.52
C ALA A 131 7.26 0.57 8.32
N GLY A 132 7.49 1.88 8.24
CA GLY A 132 8.47 2.59 9.07
C GLY A 132 8.12 2.51 10.56
N LEU A 133 6.87 2.79 10.91
CA LEU A 133 6.35 2.72 12.28
C LEU A 133 6.42 1.30 12.88
N LEU A 134 6.03 0.29 12.09
CA LEU A 134 6.08 -1.11 12.48
C LEU A 134 7.48 -1.73 12.35
N GLY A 135 8.41 -1.03 11.70
CA GLY A 135 9.81 -1.42 11.59
C GLY A 135 10.56 -1.24 12.91
N PRO A 136 11.69 -1.95 13.13
CA PRO A 136 12.38 -2.00 14.42
C PRO A 136 12.72 -0.62 15.01
N TRP A 137 12.81 0.42 14.17
CA TRP A 137 13.14 1.81 14.50
C TRP A 137 11.93 2.69 14.86
N GLY A 138 10.71 2.34 14.42
CA GLY A 138 9.55 3.24 14.40
C GLY A 138 8.92 3.58 15.75
N LEU A 139 9.23 2.82 16.80
CA LEU A 139 8.76 3.06 18.17
C LEU A 139 9.88 3.53 19.11
N THR A 140 11.10 3.74 18.57
CA THR A 140 12.30 4.08 19.32
C THR A 140 12.68 5.51 18.95
N PHE A 141 12.92 6.40 19.92
CA PHE A 141 13.40 7.78 19.70
C PHE A 141 14.86 7.81 19.22
N SER A 142 15.17 7.08 18.14
CA SER A 142 16.48 7.03 17.50
C SER A 142 16.52 8.00 16.31
N PRO A 143 17.65 8.66 16.02
CA PRO A 143 17.77 9.59 14.89
C PRO A 143 17.33 8.97 13.55
N LEU A 144 17.73 7.72 13.28
CA LEU A 144 17.36 6.97 12.08
C LEU A 144 15.85 6.65 11.99
N GLY A 145 15.19 6.44 13.13
CA GLY A 145 13.74 6.22 13.19
C GLY A 145 12.93 7.49 12.90
N ILE A 146 13.41 8.64 13.39
CA ILE A 146 12.76 9.95 13.17
C ILE A 146 12.90 10.39 11.71
N GLU A 147 14.08 10.22 11.10
CA GLU A 147 14.32 10.62 9.70
C GLU A 147 13.53 9.78 8.68
N SER A 148 13.49 8.46 8.88
CA SER A 148 12.73 7.56 8.00
C SER A 148 11.22 7.79 8.11
N THR A 149 10.68 7.87 9.33
CA THR A 149 9.25 8.16 9.57
C THR A 149 8.85 9.54 9.05
N GLY A 150 9.71 10.56 9.23
CA GLY A 150 9.50 11.91 8.70
C GLY A 150 9.44 11.95 7.17
N THR A 151 10.33 11.22 6.49
CA THR A 151 10.34 11.15 5.02
C THR A 151 9.05 10.49 4.48
N PHE A 152 8.55 9.44 5.14
CA PHE A 152 7.30 8.80 4.73
C PHE A 152 6.08 9.69 4.93
N LEU A 153 6.05 10.49 6.01
CA LEU A 153 4.99 11.49 6.23
C LEU A 153 5.01 12.61 5.20
N ILE A 154 6.19 13.02 4.73
CA ILE A 154 6.32 14.00 3.63
C ILE A 154 5.77 13.42 2.32
N VAL A 155 6.13 12.19 1.96
CA VAL A 155 5.60 11.51 0.76
C VAL A 155 4.08 11.37 0.83
N PHE A 156 3.55 11.03 2.01
CA PHE A 156 2.11 10.97 2.27
C PHE A 156 1.43 12.34 2.11
N GLY A 157 2.01 13.40 2.70
CA GLY A 157 1.51 14.77 2.60
C GLY A 157 1.53 15.32 1.18
N VAL A 158 2.58 15.04 0.41
CA VAL A 158 2.66 15.39 -1.02
C VAL A 158 1.55 14.68 -1.82
N GLY A 159 1.28 13.41 -1.53
CA GLY A 159 0.16 12.67 -2.14
C GLY A 159 -1.20 13.32 -1.89
N ILE A 160 -1.46 13.77 -0.67
CA ILE A 160 -2.69 14.46 -0.29
C ILE A 160 -2.79 15.81 -1.00
N ALA A 161 -1.71 16.58 -1.04
CA ALA A 161 -1.67 17.89 -1.71
C ALA A 161 -1.99 17.77 -3.21
N ILE A 162 -1.43 16.76 -3.88
CA ILE A 162 -1.72 16.45 -5.30
C ILE A 162 -3.20 16.04 -5.47
N SER A 163 -3.78 15.33 -4.50
CA SER A 163 -5.19 14.93 -4.54
C SER A 163 -6.16 16.11 -4.36
N ILE A 164 -5.79 17.12 -3.57
CA ILE A 164 -6.61 18.31 -3.29
C ILE A 164 -6.45 19.38 -4.37
N GLY A 165 -5.23 19.59 -4.88
CA GLY A 165 -4.92 20.62 -5.89
C GLY A 165 -5.41 20.33 -7.31
N GLY A 166 -6.01 19.17 -7.56
CA GLY A 166 -6.68 18.83 -8.82
C GLY A 166 -8.16 19.24 -8.87
N GLN A 167 -8.54 20.31 -8.17
CA GLN A 167 -9.88 20.94 -8.18
C GLN A 167 -9.95 22.04 -9.23
#